data_AF-A0A920MHG7-F1
#
_entry.id   AF-A0A920MHG7-F1
#
_cell.length_a   1.000
_cell.length_b   1.000
_cell.length_c   1.000
_cell.angle_alpha   90.00
_cell.angle_beta   90.00
_cell.angle_gamma   90.00
#
_symmetry.space_group_name_H-M   'P 1'
#
loop_
_entity.id
_entity.type
_entity.pdbx_description
1 polymer ?
#
loop_
_entity_poly.entity_id
_entity_poly.type
_entity_poly.pdbx_seq_one_letter_code
_entity_poly.pdbx_strand_id
1 'polypeptide(L)'
;MRIFYLFLILLGACSYNGHQNIAEQKVFFINPSDGDVVTSPVAIKFGVTGMEIVPAGIDKPESGHHHLLVNVDELPNMKMPIPADRNHLHFGKGQTEVTLELPKGKHTLQLLLGNYLQYLIHHHLFQKK
;
A
#
# COMPACT_ATOMS: atom_id res chain seq x y z
N MET A 1 43.40 -49.05 34.22
CA MET A 1 44.18 -48.28 33.24
C MET A 1 43.24 -47.88 32.11
N ARG A 2 42.92 -46.58 32.01
CA ARG A 2 42.42 -45.86 30.81
C ARG A 2 41.03 -46.23 30.26
N ILE A 3 40.16 -45.35 29.78
CA ILE A 3 40.02 -43.89 29.70
C ILE A 3 38.52 -43.66 29.39
N PHE A 4 37.90 -42.63 29.97
CA PHE A 4 36.55 -42.14 29.62
C PHE A 4 36.56 -41.50 28.22
N TYR A 5 35.54 -41.74 27.39
CA TYR A 5 35.23 -40.87 26.25
C TYR A 5 33.75 -40.47 26.26
N LEU A 6 33.53 -39.28 26.82
CA LEU A 6 32.32 -38.49 26.68
C LEU A 6 32.46 -37.71 25.35
N PHE A 7 31.75 -38.09 24.30
CA PHE A 7 31.74 -37.33 23.04
C PHE A 7 30.60 -36.30 23.11
N LEU A 8 30.93 -35.09 23.58
CA LEU A 8 30.03 -33.94 23.60
C LEU A 8 29.92 -33.41 22.16
N ILE A 9 28.81 -33.68 21.48
CA ILE A 9 28.50 -33.09 20.17
C ILE A 9 28.03 -31.65 20.43
N LEU A 10 28.93 -30.70 20.18
CA LEU A 10 28.62 -29.27 20.19
C LEU A 10 27.80 -28.96 18.92
N LEU A 11 26.48 -28.87 19.03
CA LEU A 11 25.66 -28.24 17.99
C LEU A 11 26.02 -26.74 17.95
N GLY A 12 26.85 -26.36 16.99
CA GLY A 12 27.04 -24.96 16.65
C GLY A 12 25.73 -24.38 16.11
N ALA A 13 25.06 -23.55 16.90
CA ALA A 13 23.97 -22.74 16.41
C ALA A 13 24.54 -21.68 15.46
N CYS A 14 24.38 -21.87 14.15
CA CYS A 14 24.48 -20.78 13.20
C CYS A 14 23.30 -19.83 13.45
N SER A 15 23.53 -18.76 14.19
CA SER A 15 22.58 -17.64 14.25
C SER A 15 22.51 -16.99 12.87
N TYR A 16 21.47 -17.31 12.10
CA TYR A 16 21.13 -16.59 10.88
C TYR A 16 20.54 -15.23 11.30
N ASN A 17 21.40 -14.22 11.42
CA ASN A 17 20.95 -12.83 11.56
C ASN A 17 20.45 -12.34 10.20
N GLY A 18 19.29 -12.83 9.78
CA GLY A 18 18.55 -12.27 8.67
C GLY A 18 17.95 -10.94 9.09
N HIS A 19 18.77 -9.87 9.12
CA HIS A 19 18.25 -8.52 9.11
C HIS A 19 17.64 -8.33 7.72
N GLN A 20 16.37 -8.71 7.57
CA GLN A 20 15.58 -8.43 6.39
C GLN A 20 15.67 -6.92 6.18
N ASN A 21 16.35 -6.50 5.11
CA ASN A 21 16.21 -5.15 4.60
C ASN A 21 14.78 -5.09 4.06
N ILE A 22 13.82 -4.81 4.94
CA ILE A 22 12.43 -4.60 4.51
C ILE A 22 12.50 -3.37 3.62
N ALA A 23 12.42 -3.57 2.31
CA ALA A 23 12.34 -2.47 1.37
C ALA A 23 11.18 -1.57 1.80
N GLU A 24 11.43 -0.27 1.88
CA GLU A 24 10.44 0.68 2.37
C GLU A 24 9.17 0.61 1.52
N GLN A 25 8.03 0.30 2.16
CA GLN A 25 6.74 0.20 1.48
C GLN A 25 6.02 1.54 1.52
N LYS A 26 5.69 2.08 0.36
CA LYS A 26 5.02 3.39 0.24
C LYS A 26 3.99 3.37 -0.87
N VAL A 27 2.97 4.19 -0.71
CA VAL A 27 2.02 4.57 -1.75
C VAL A 27 2.12 6.08 -1.95
N PHE A 28 2.11 6.56 -3.18
CA PHE A 28 2.31 7.98 -3.44
C PHE A 28 1.62 8.46 -4.73
N PHE A 29 1.23 9.72 -4.73
CA PHE A 29 0.83 10.48 -5.89
C PHE A 29 2.05 10.96 -6.66
N ILE A 30 2.15 10.58 -7.93
CA ILE A 30 3.07 11.15 -8.91
C ILE A 30 2.59 12.55 -9.31
N ASN A 31 1.27 12.72 -9.49
CA ASN A 31 0.61 13.98 -9.80
C ASN A 31 -0.89 13.90 -9.41
N PRO A 32 -1.56 14.99 -9.02
CA PRO A 32 -1.01 16.32 -8.72
C PRO A 32 -0.15 16.34 -7.44
N SER A 33 0.66 17.38 -7.27
CA SER A 33 1.38 17.70 -6.03
C SER A 33 0.46 18.34 -4.99
N ASP A 34 0.85 18.29 -3.71
CA ASP A 34 0.09 18.95 -2.65
C ASP A 34 0.09 20.46 -2.89
N GLY A 35 -1.09 21.08 -2.80
CA GLY A 35 -1.29 22.50 -3.08
C GLY A 35 -1.31 22.91 -4.55
N ASP A 36 -1.23 21.97 -5.51
CA ASP A 36 -1.31 22.30 -6.93
C ASP A 36 -2.66 22.96 -7.30
N VAL A 37 -2.59 23.98 -8.15
CA VAL A 37 -3.75 24.57 -8.82
C VAL A 37 -3.82 24.02 -10.24
N VAL A 38 -4.85 23.23 -10.52
CA VAL A 38 -5.04 22.51 -11.79
C VAL A 38 -6.37 22.86 -12.45
N THR A 39 -6.46 22.61 -13.76
CA THR A 39 -7.70 22.77 -14.53
C THR A 39 -8.37 21.42 -14.73
N SER A 40 -9.69 21.34 -14.56
CA SER A 40 -10.48 20.14 -14.85
C SER A 40 -10.55 19.89 -16.37
N PRO A 41 -10.47 18.63 -16.84
CA PRO A 41 -10.28 17.41 -16.04
C PRO A 41 -8.86 17.24 -15.51
N VAL A 42 -8.76 16.72 -14.30
CA VAL A 42 -7.49 16.50 -13.61
C VAL A 42 -6.99 15.09 -13.87
N ALA A 43 -5.81 14.97 -14.48
CA ALA A 43 -5.09 13.70 -14.52
C ALA A 43 -4.47 13.45 -13.15
N ILE A 44 -4.72 12.28 -12.57
CA ILE A 44 -4.19 11.86 -11.27
C ILE A 44 -3.42 10.58 -11.51
N LYS A 45 -2.14 10.57 -11.13
CA LYS A 45 -1.23 9.44 -11.30
C LYS A 45 -0.64 9.04 -9.97
N PHE A 46 -0.51 7.76 -9.74
CA PHE A 46 -0.06 7.20 -8.48
C PHE A 46 0.84 5.98 -8.68
N GLY A 47 1.59 5.64 -7.63
CA GLY A 47 2.51 4.53 -7.64
C GLY A 47 2.75 3.96 -6.24
N VAL A 48 3.56 2.91 -6.20
CA VAL A 48 4.00 2.21 -5.00
C VAL A 48 5.51 1.97 -5.04
N THR A 49 6.12 1.90 -3.87
CA THR A 49 7.49 1.40 -3.66
C THR A 49 7.40 0.19 -2.73
N GLY A 50 8.19 -0.85 -3.00
CA GLY A 50 8.27 -2.04 -2.14
C GLY A 50 7.04 -2.96 -2.20
N MET A 51 6.12 -2.72 -3.13
CA MET A 51 4.87 -3.47 -3.31
C MET A 51 4.58 -3.67 -4.80
N GLU A 52 3.83 -4.70 -5.15
CA GLU A 52 3.32 -4.93 -6.51
C GLU A 52 1.86 -4.51 -6.66
N ILE A 53 1.50 -3.96 -7.81
CA ILE A 53 0.11 -3.70 -8.17
C ILE A 53 -0.46 -4.90 -8.92
N VAL A 54 -1.50 -5.51 -8.36
CA VAL A 54 -2.20 -6.66 -8.94
C VAL A 54 -3.71 -6.40 -8.99
N PRO A 55 -4.46 -7.06 -9.89
CA PRO A 55 -5.92 -7.01 -9.84
C PRO A 55 -6.46 -7.49 -8.48
N ALA A 56 -7.57 -6.88 -8.04
CA ALA A 56 -8.29 -7.31 -6.86
C ALA A 56 -8.71 -8.79 -6.98
N GLY A 57 -8.77 -9.48 -5.84
CA GLY A 57 -9.03 -10.92 -5.77
C GLY A 57 -7.80 -11.82 -5.99
N ILE A 58 -6.64 -11.27 -6.38
CA ILE A 58 -5.39 -12.02 -6.46
C ILE A 58 -4.67 -11.97 -5.12
N ASP A 59 -4.69 -13.08 -4.38
CA ASP A 59 -3.93 -13.22 -3.13
C ASP A 59 -2.45 -13.51 -3.43
N LYS A 60 -1.66 -12.43 -3.50
CA LYS A 60 -0.22 -12.49 -3.70
C LYS A 60 0.48 -11.69 -2.58
N PRO A 61 1.59 -12.22 -2.00
CA PRO A 61 2.36 -11.48 -0.99
C PRO A 61 2.80 -10.10 -1.49
N GLU A 62 2.84 -9.13 -0.58
CA GLU A 62 3.36 -7.76 -0.84
C GLU A 62 2.72 -7.10 -2.06
N SER A 63 1.42 -7.34 -2.25
CA SER A 63 0.69 -6.84 -3.41
C SER A 63 -0.68 -6.28 -3.04
N GLY A 64 -1.22 -5.46 -3.92
CA GLY A 64 -2.56 -4.91 -3.76
C GLY A 64 -2.98 -4.05 -4.94
N HIS A 65 -4.00 -3.23 -4.73
CA HIS A 65 -4.50 -2.28 -5.72
C HIS A 65 -4.86 -0.94 -5.11
N HIS A 66 -4.85 0.09 -5.95
CA HIS A 66 -5.07 1.46 -5.51
C HIS A 66 -6.54 1.75 -5.20
N HIS A 67 -6.75 2.65 -4.26
CA HIS A 67 -8.02 3.35 -4.05
C HIS A 67 -7.75 4.84 -3.90
N LEU A 68 -8.62 5.65 -4.49
CA LEU A 68 -8.56 7.10 -4.38
C LEU A 68 -9.81 7.59 -3.67
N LEU A 69 -9.59 8.28 -2.54
CA LEU A 69 -10.62 8.97 -1.78
C LEU A 69 -10.61 10.44 -2.17
N VAL A 70 -11.77 10.98 -2.50
CA VAL A 70 -11.94 12.37 -2.92
C VAL A 70 -12.86 13.08 -1.95
N ASN A 71 -12.39 14.16 -1.32
CA ASN A 71 -13.15 14.94 -0.32
C ASN A 71 -13.70 14.10 0.84
N VAL A 72 -12.90 13.15 1.32
CA VAL A 72 -13.20 12.37 2.53
C VAL A 72 -12.35 12.92 3.67
N ASP A 73 -12.96 13.17 4.83
CA ASP A 73 -12.26 13.77 5.97
C ASP A 73 -11.55 12.71 6.83
N GLU A 74 -12.24 11.60 7.11
CA GLU A 74 -11.78 10.52 7.97
C GLU A 74 -11.34 9.30 7.14
N LEU A 75 -10.26 8.64 7.56
CA LEU A 75 -9.86 7.39 6.93
C LEU A 75 -10.92 6.29 7.16
N PRO A 76 -11.17 5.41 6.17
CA PRO A 76 -12.10 4.31 6.34
C PRO A 76 -11.60 3.35 7.42
N ASN A 77 -12.54 2.63 8.05
CA ASN A 77 -12.19 1.62 9.03
C ASN A 77 -11.36 0.51 8.39
N MET A 78 -10.10 0.36 8.82
CA MET A 78 -9.14 -0.59 8.25
C MET A 78 -9.52 -2.06 8.43
N LYS A 79 -10.45 -2.35 9.36
CA LYS A 79 -10.98 -3.70 9.61
C LYS A 79 -12.21 -4.01 8.75
N MET A 80 -12.57 -3.11 7.85
CA MET A 80 -13.68 -3.28 6.90
C MET A 80 -13.14 -3.08 5.48
N PRO A 81 -13.83 -3.65 4.48
CA PRO A 81 -13.59 -3.28 3.09
C PRO A 81 -13.73 -1.76 2.92
N ILE A 82 -12.88 -1.18 2.06
CA ILE A 82 -13.01 0.22 1.66
C ILE A 82 -14.41 0.40 1.03
N PRO A 83 -15.19 1.43 1.45
CA PRO A 83 -16.53 1.67 0.91
C PRO A 83 -16.49 1.83 -0.61
N ALA A 84 -17.53 1.34 -1.29
CA ALA A 84 -17.71 1.53 -2.72
C ALA A 84 -18.80 2.57 -2.97
N ASP A 85 -18.41 3.84 -2.98
CA ASP A 85 -19.31 4.97 -3.23
C ASP A 85 -18.65 6.02 -4.14
N ARG A 86 -19.36 7.14 -4.38
CA ARG A 86 -18.90 8.20 -5.30
C ARG A 86 -17.58 8.88 -4.87
N ASN A 87 -17.25 8.82 -3.58
CA ASN A 87 -16.07 9.45 -3.00
C ASN A 87 -14.90 8.46 -2.85
N HIS A 88 -15.14 7.16 -3.06
CA HIS A 88 -14.15 6.07 -2.93
C HIS A 88 -14.01 5.33 -4.26
N LEU A 89 -13.00 5.69 -5.03
CA LEU A 89 -12.76 5.13 -6.36
C LEU A 89 -11.84 3.92 -6.25
N HIS A 90 -12.27 2.78 -6.82
CA HIS A 90 -11.52 1.53 -6.79
C HIS A 90 -10.78 1.29 -8.11
N PHE A 91 -9.50 0.93 -8.01
CA PHE A 91 -8.66 0.55 -9.15
C PHE A 91 -8.32 -0.94 -9.12
N GLY A 92 -9.35 -1.76 -8.96
CA GLY A 92 -9.22 -3.23 -8.80
C GLY A 92 -8.74 -3.98 -10.04
N LYS A 93 -8.45 -3.32 -11.17
CA LYS A 93 -7.78 -3.94 -12.33
C LYS A 93 -6.28 -3.62 -12.36
N GLY A 94 -5.75 -3.02 -11.30
CA GLY A 94 -4.35 -2.60 -11.22
C GLY A 94 -4.07 -1.29 -11.98
N GLN A 95 -5.07 -0.43 -12.14
CA GLN A 95 -4.85 0.87 -12.75
C GLN A 95 -3.94 1.74 -11.87
N THR A 96 -3.14 2.60 -12.48
CA THR A 96 -2.19 3.51 -11.82
C THR A 96 -2.47 4.99 -12.10
N GLU A 97 -3.52 5.26 -12.86
CA GLU A 97 -3.95 6.62 -13.20
C GLU A 97 -5.46 6.70 -13.44
N VAL A 98 -5.99 7.92 -13.32
CA VAL A 98 -7.37 8.27 -13.63
C VAL A 98 -7.45 9.73 -14.07
N THR A 99 -8.43 10.06 -14.91
CA THR A 99 -8.79 11.43 -15.23
C THR A 99 -10.15 11.73 -14.60
N LEU A 100 -10.20 12.72 -13.71
CA LEU A 100 -11.41 13.10 -12.99
C LEU A 100 -11.89 14.50 -13.36
N GLU A 101 -13.19 14.63 -13.57
CA GLU A 101 -13.86 15.93 -13.57
C GLU A 101 -14.05 16.38 -12.12
N LEU A 102 -13.38 17.45 -11.72
CA LEU A 102 -13.49 18.02 -10.39
C LEU A 102 -14.12 19.42 -10.48
N PRO A 103 -15.20 19.71 -9.73
CA PRO A 103 -15.75 21.06 -9.67
C PRO A 103 -14.70 22.09 -9.26
N LYS A 104 -14.92 23.36 -9.61
CA LYS A 104 -14.05 24.43 -9.13
C LYS A 104 -14.10 24.50 -7.60
N GLY A 105 -12.95 24.35 -6.94
CA GLY A 105 -12.86 24.45 -5.48
C GLY A 105 -11.59 23.81 -4.93
N LYS A 106 -11.45 23.82 -3.61
CA LYS A 106 -10.43 23.05 -2.91
C LYS A 106 -10.91 21.61 -2.79
N HIS A 107 -10.03 20.67 -3.15
CA HIS A 107 -10.27 19.24 -3.01
C HIS A 107 -9.19 18.59 -2.16
N THR A 108 -9.56 17.52 -1.46
CA THR A 108 -8.61 16.64 -0.79
C THR A 108 -8.59 15.29 -1.50
N LEU A 109 -7.39 14.74 -1.66
CA LEU A 109 -7.17 13.44 -2.28
C LEU A 109 -6.42 12.55 -1.28
N GLN A 110 -6.93 11.35 -1.03
CA GLN A 110 -6.21 10.35 -0.25
C GLN A 110 -6.04 9.09 -1.08
N LEU A 111 -4.82 8.57 -1.13
CA LEU A 111 -4.47 7.36 -1.84
C LEU A 111 -4.26 6.24 -0.82
N LEU A 112 -4.91 5.11 -1.04
CA LEU A 112 -4.79 3.91 -0.20
C LEU A 112 -4.34 2.73 -1.05
N LEU A 113 -3.67 1.76 -0.41
CA LEU A 113 -3.37 0.46 -1.01
C LEU A 113 -4.16 -0.64 -0.30
N GLY A 114 -5.11 -1.24 -1.01
CA GLY A 114 -5.94 -2.33 -0.50
C GLY A 114 -5.40 -3.70 -0.93
N ASN A 115 -5.63 -4.71 -0.10
CA ASN A 115 -5.34 -6.11 -0.43
C ASN A 115 -6.39 -6.70 -1.38
N TYR A 116 -6.25 -7.99 -1.70
CA TYR A 116 -7.18 -8.72 -2.56
C TYR A 116 -8.65 -8.69 -2.11
N LEU A 117 -8.94 -8.46 -0.82
CA LEU A 117 -10.28 -8.32 -0.24
C LEU A 117 -10.78 -6.88 -0.08
N GLN A 118 -10.05 -5.87 -0.60
CA GLN A 118 -10.33 -4.43 -0.43
C GLN A 118 -10.05 -3.86 0.97
N TYR A 119 -9.30 -4.56 1.82
CA TYR A 119 -8.90 -4.05 3.15
C TYR A 119 -7.57 -3.32 3.03
N LEU A 120 -7.38 -2.25 3.80
CA LEU A 120 -6.09 -1.54 3.84
C LEU A 120 -4.98 -2.48 4.33
N ILE A 121 -3.87 -2.56 3.59
CA ILE A 121 -2.77 -3.49 3.89
C ILE A 121 -2.06 -3.07 5.19
N HIS A 122 -1.78 -1.78 5.37
CA HIS A 122 -1.14 -1.24 6.58
C HIS A 122 -1.56 0.20 6.87
N HIS A 123 -1.49 0.61 8.14
CA HIS A 123 -1.81 1.98 8.58
C HIS A 123 -0.97 3.06 7.90
N HIS A 124 0.26 2.77 7.47
CA HIS A 124 1.15 3.75 6.82
C HIS A 124 1.09 3.71 5.29
N LEU A 125 0.31 2.80 4.70
CA LEU A 125 0.11 2.72 3.26
C LEU A 125 -1.05 3.60 2.81
N PHE A 126 -0.98 4.87 3.21
CA PHE A 126 -1.78 5.93 2.66
C PHE A 126 -0.97 7.20 2.43
N GLN A 127 -1.45 8.05 1.52
CA GLN A 127 -0.93 9.40 1.35
C GLN A 127 -2.10 10.37 1.16
N LYS A 128 -2.03 11.55 1.77
CA LYS A 128 -3.04 12.61 1.64
C LYS A 128 -2.44 13.86 0.97
N LYS A 129 -3.22 14.50 0.12
CA LYS A 129 -3.02 15.81 -0.51
C LYS A 129 -4.31 16.62 -0.38
#